data_AF-A0A6M8EC34-F1
#
_entry.id   AF-A0A6M8EC34-F1
#
_cell.length_a   1.000
_cell.length_b   1.000
_cell.length_c   1.000
_cell.angle_alpha   90.00
_cell.angle_beta   90.00
_cell.angle_gamma   90.00
#
_symmetry.space_group_name_H-M   'P 1'
#
loop_
_entity.id
_entity.type
_entity.pdbx_description
1 polymer ?
#
loop_
_entity_poly.entity_id
_entity_poly.type
_entity_poly.pdbx_seq_one_letter_code
_entity_poly.pdbx_strand_id
1 'polypeptide(L)'
;MVKNSFTLVETLISITLLAIVISGFLNSSYYDEQNHKNFMLLNNLENKFNTQSYSDFTKTSTSIQIVKNNENIENINVSKYQFENDNIKIYKYEK
;
A
#
# COMPACT_ATOMS: atom_id res chain seq x y z
N MET A 1 42.06 24.90 29.98
CA MET A 1 40.65 24.49 30.19
C MET A 1 39.77 24.71 28.96
N VAL A 2 39.92 25.81 28.21
CA VAL A 2 39.08 26.16 27.04
C VAL A 2 39.14 25.14 25.89
N LYS A 3 40.29 24.50 25.64
CA LYS A 3 40.46 23.50 24.56
C LYS A 3 39.53 22.29 24.70
N ASN A 4 39.34 21.75 25.91
CA ASN A 4 38.46 20.61 26.13
C ASN A 4 36.98 20.96 25.90
N SER A 5 36.58 22.21 26.15
CA SER A 5 35.22 22.69 25.91
C SER A 5 34.91 22.81 24.41
N PHE A 6 35.88 23.18 23.58
CA PHE A 6 35.71 23.20 22.12
C PHE A 6 35.56 21.80 21.53
N THR A 7 36.41 20.86 21.96
CA THR A 7 36.31 19.46 21.54
C THR A 7 34.97 18.83 21.92
N LEU A 8 34.41 19.19 23.09
CA LEU A 8 33.10 18.70 23.51
C LEU A 8 31.97 19.21 22.61
N VAL A 9 32.00 20.50 22.23
CA VAL A 9 31.01 21.10 21.32
C VAL A 9 31.10 20.48 19.93
N GLU A 10 32.31 20.31 19.40
CA GLU A 10 32.52 19.62 18.11
C GLU A 10 31.96 18.19 18.15
N THR A 11 32.22 17.45 19.24
CA THR A 11 31.71 16.09 19.43
C THR A 11 30.17 16.06 19.46
N LEU A 12 29.54 16.99 20.17
CA LEU A 12 28.08 17.11 20.21
C LEU A 12 27.49 17.42 18.84
N ILE A 13 28.11 18.33 18.09
CA ILE A 13 27.67 18.67 16.72
C ILE A 13 27.81 17.45 15.81
N SER A 14 28.93 16.72 15.89
CA SER A 14 29.15 15.52 15.08
C SER A 14 28.12 14.42 15.37
N ILE A 15 27.84 14.15 16.65
CA ILE A 15 26.81 13.17 17.04
C ILE A 15 25.42 13.62 16.58
N THR A 16 25.11 14.91 16.69
CA THR A 16 23.83 15.47 16.24
C THR A 16 23.65 15.30 14.73
N LEU A 17 24.67 15.64 13.93
CA LEU A 17 24.65 15.44 12.48
C LEU A 17 24.50 13.97 12.12
N LEU A 18 25.22 13.08 12.81
CA LEU A 18 25.13 11.64 12.59
C LEU A 18 23.71 11.13 12.88
N ALA A 19 23.08 11.57 13.96
CA ALA A 19 21.71 11.19 14.32
C ALA A 19 20.68 11.64 13.26
N ILE A 20 20.84 12.84 12.71
CA ILE A 20 19.99 13.35 11.61
C ILE A 20 20.15 12.48 10.36
N VAL A 21 21.39 12.16 9.98
CA VAL A 21 21.67 11.32 8.81
C VAL A 21 21.06 9.93 8.98
N ILE A 22 21.29 9.26 10.11
CA ILE A 22 20.73 7.93 10.39
C ILE A 22 19.20 7.96 10.34
N SER A 23 18.58 8.98 10.95
CA SER A 23 17.12 9.13 10.96
C SER A 23 16.54 9.33 9.56
N GLY A 24 17.24 10.08 8.69
CA GLY A 24 16.87 10.23 7.28
C GLY A 24 16.88 8.90 6.52
N PHE A 25 17.92 8.09 6.70
CA PHE A 25 18.04 6.77 6.07
C PHE A 25 16.99 5.78 6.56
N LEU A 26 16.72 5.74 7.86
CA LEU A 26 15.69 4.86 8.43
C LEU A 26 14.31 5.17 7.87
N ASN A 27 13.94 6.45 7.80
CA ASN A 27 12.66 6.86 7.23
C ASN A 27 12.58 6.52 5.73
N SER A 28 13.65 6.78 4.96
CA SER A 28 13.68 6.44 3.54
C SER A 28 13.50 4.94 3.29
N SER A 29 14.19 4.10 4.07
CA SER A 29 14.11 2.64 3.95
C SER A 29 12.75 2.09 4.33
N TYR A 30 12.08 2.70 5.32
CA TYR A 30 10.76 2.27 5.77
C TYR A 30 9.69 2.40 4.67
N TYR A 31 9.64 3.55 4.00
CA TYR A 31 8.68 3.77 2.92
C TYR A 31 8.96 2.84 1.73
N ASP A 32 10.23 2.58 1.42
CA ASP A 32 10.62 1.68 0.33
C ASP A 32 10.19 0.23 0.62
N GLU A 33 10.38 -0.23 1.86
CA GLU A 33 9.94 -1.56 2.30
C GLU A 33 8.40 -1.69 2.25
N GLN A 34 7.66 -0.69 2.71
CA GLN A 34 6.20 -0.73 2.70
C GLN A 34 5.64 -0.69 1.27
N ASN A 35 6.22 0.13 0.40
CA ASN A 35 5.87 0.16 -1.03
C ASN A 35 6.15 -1.18 -1.69
N HIS A 36 7.30 -1.81 -1.39
CA HIS A 36 7.63 -3.14 -1.89
C HIS A 36 6.62 -4.19 -1.42
N LYS A 37 6.25 -4.19 -0.13
CA LYS A 37 5.23 -5.11 0.41
C LYS A 37 3.87 -4.93 -0.28
N ASN A 38 3.44 -3.69 -0.48
CA ASN A 38 2.18 -3.40 -1.17
C ASN A 38 2.22 -3.84 -2.64
N PHE A 39 3.34 -3.62 -3.34
CA PHE A 39 3.53 -4.10 -4.71
C PHE A 39 3.45 -5.63 -4.80
N MET A 40 4.15 -6.34 -3.91
CA MET A 40 4.10 -7.80 -3.87
C MET A 40 2.70 -8.33 -3.56
N LEU A 41 1.97 -7.67 -2.67
CA LEU A 41 0.58 -8.00 -2.37
C LEU A 41 -0.32 -7.77 -3.59
N LEU A 42 -0.20 -6.63 -4.28
CA LEU A 42 -0.96 -6.34 -5.50
C LEU A 42 -0.70 -7.38 -6.58
N ASN A 43 0.55 -7.75 -6.81
CA ASN A 43 0.92 -8.79 -7.78
C ASN A 43 0.30 -10.16 -7.43
N ASN A 44 0.27 -10.51 -6.14
CA ASN A 44 -0.40 -11.74 -5.69
C ASN A 44 -1.92 -11.68 -5.94
N LEU A 45 -2.56 -10.56 -5.61
CA LEU A 45 -3.99 -10.35 -5.82
C LEU A 45 -4.35 -10.37 -7.32
N GLU A 46 -3.52 -9.76 -8.17
CA GLU A 46 -3.67 -9.85 -9.63
C GLU A 46 -3.58 -11.30 -10.12
N ASN A 47 -2.58 -12.05 -9.64
CA ASN A 47 -2.43 -13.45 -10.00
C ASN A 47 -3.65 -14.30 -9.57
N LYS A 48 -4.27 -13.99 -8.44
CA LYS A 48 -5.54 -14.63 -8.00
C LYS A 48 -6.69 -14.34 -8.97
N PHE A 49 -6.72 -13.15 -9.57
CA PHE A 49 -7.71 -12.81 -10.60
C PHE A 49 -7.49 -13.57 -11.91
N ASN A 50 -6.24 -13.79 -12.30
CA ASN A 50 -5.89 -14.57 -13.49
C ASN A 50 -6.15 -16.07 -13.31
N THR A 51 -5.87 -16.59 -12.12
CA THR A 51 -6.08 -18.01 -11.76
C THR A 51 -7.48 -18.34 -11.26
N GLN A 52 -8.35 -17.33 -11.12
CA GLN A 52 -9.72 -17.45 -10.58
C GLN A 52 -9.78 -18.07 -9.17
N SER A 53 -8.73 -17.87 -8.36
CA SER A 53 -8.62 -18.39 -7.00
C SER A 53 -8.95 -17.32 -5.97
N TYR A 54 -10.22 -17.27 -5.56
CA TYR A 54 -10.77 -16.19 -4.72
C TYR A 54 -11.01 -16.57 -3.26
N SER A 55 -10.30 -17.57 -2.73
CA SER A 55 -10.49 -18.06 -1.34
C SER A 55 -10.39 -16.95 -0.29
N ASP A 56 -9.53 -15.95 -0.55
CA ASP A 56 -9.21 -14.88 0.40
C ASP A 56 -10.09 -13.65 0.19
N PHE A 57 -11.08 -13.75 -0.71
CA PHE A 57 -12.00 -12.67 -1.04
C PHE A 57 -13.37 -12.94 -0.42
N THR A 58 -14.00 -11.88 0.06
CA THR A 58 -15.42 -11.93 0.44
C THR A 58 -16.26 -11.91 -0.84
N LYS A 59 -17.04 -12.97 -1.07
CA LYS A 59 -17.99 -13.07 -2.18
C LYS A 59 -19.37 -12.59 -1.74
N THR A 60 -19.96 -11.66 -2.48
CA THR A 60 -21.33 -11.16 -2.28
C THR A 60 -22.07 -11.14 -3.60
N SER A 61 -23.38 -11.38 -3.59
CA SER A 61 -24.23 -11.18 -4.78
C SER A 61 -24.78 -9.77 -4.75
N THR A 62 -24.65 -9.05 -5.86
CA THR A 62 -25.15 -7.68 -5.99
C THR A 62 -25.74 -7.44 -7.37
N SER A 63 -26.71 -6.54 -7.46
CA SER A 63 -27.18 -6.01 -8.73
C SER A 63 -26.37 -4.77 -9.07
N ILE A 64 -25.85 -4.69 -10.30
CA ILE A 64 -25.19 -3.48 -10.81
C ILE A 64 -25.98 -2.94 -11.99
N GLN A 65 -26.08 -1.61 -12.04
CA GLN A 65 -26.68 -0.90 -13.15
C GLN A 65 -25.60 -0.59 -14.19
N ILE A 66 -25.81 -1.03 -15.42
CA ILE A 66 -24.97 -0.70 -16.57
C ILE A 66 -25.75 0.25 -17.47
N VAL A 67 -25.13 1.37 -17.81
CA VAL A 67 -25.65 2.31 -18.81
C VAL A 67 -24.92 2.05 -20.12
N LYS A 68 -25.62 1.52 -21.12
CA LYS A 68 -25.11 1.27 -22.47
C LYS A 68 -25.50 2.44 -23.37
N ASN A 69 -24.51 3.02 -24.05
CA ASN A 69 -24.69 4.11 -25.02
C ASN A 69 -25.49 5.31 -24.47
N ASN A 70 -25.37 5.61 -23.18
CA ASN A 70 -26.09 6.69 -22.48
C ASN A 70 -27.63 6.63 -22.52
N GLU A 71 -28.23 5.56 -23.04
CA GLU A 71 -29.69 5.47 -23.24
C GLU A 71 -30.30 4.20 -22.63
N ASN A 72 -29.57 3.08 -22.66
CA ASN A 72 -30.11 1.80 -22.19
C ASN A 72 -29.58 1.48 -20.80
N ILE A 73 -30.49 1.46 -19.82
CA ILE A 73 -30.21 1.09 -18.43
C ILE A 73 -30.56 -0.38 -18.25
N GLU A 74 -29.57 -1.19 -17.89
CA GLU A 74 -29.75 -2.61 -17.59
C GLU A 74 -29.25 -2.92 -16.18
N ASN A 75 -30.05 -3.66 -15.40
CA ASN A 75 -29.60 -4.18 -14.11
C ASN A 75 -29.17 -5.63 -14.29
N ILE A 76 -27.92 -5.94 -13.95
CA ILE A 76 -27.40 -7.30 -13.99
C ILE A 76 -27.02 -7.77 -12.59
N ASN A 77 -27.42 -8.99 -12.26
CA ASN A 77 -26.96 -9.65 -11.03
C ASN A 77 -25.58 -10.24 -11.29
N VAL A 78 -24.64 -9.91 -10.41
CA VAL A 78 -23.24 -10.32 -10.50
C VAL A 78 -22.73 -10.78 -9.13
N SER A 79 -21.73 -11.64 -9.15
CA SER A 79 -20.90 -11.91 -7.98
C SER A 79 -19.85 -10.81 -7.84
N LYS A 80 -19.75 -10.21 -6.66
CA LYS A 80 -18.69 -9.29 -6.27
C LYS A 80 -17.72 -10.01 -5.34
N TYR A 81 -16.46 -10.10 -5.75
CA TYR A 81 -15.34 -10.54 -4.92
C TYR A 81 -14.61 -9.30 -4.39
N GLN A 82 -14.42 -9.21 -3.08
CA GLN A 82 -13.77 -8.07 -2.43
C GLN A 82 -12.63 -8.51 -1.51
N PHE A 83 -11.50 -7.82 -1.62
CA PHE A 83 -10.39 -7.89 -0.66
C PHE A 83 -10.15 -6.49 -0.11
N GLU A 84 -9.93 -6.38 1.20
CA GLU A 84 -9.73 -5.11 1.88
C GLU A 84 -8.80 -5.29 3.09
N ASN A 85 -7.82 -4.40 3.22
CA ASN A 85 -6.99 -4.21 4.39
C ASN A 85 -6.70 -2.71 4.58
N ASP A 86 -5.83 -2.37 5.53
CA ASP A 86 -5.52 -0.98 5.89
C ASP A 86 -4.97 -0.13 4.72
N ASN A 87 -4.35 -0.76 3.71
CA ASN A 87 -3.67 -0.05 2.61
C ASN A 87 -4.37 -0.22 1.25
N ILE A 88 -5.09 -1.31 1.03
CA ILE A 88 -5.57 -1.74 -0.28
C ILE A 88 -7.01 -2.23 -0.17
N LYS A 89 -7.85 -1.71 -1.05
CA LYS A 89 -9.21 -2.19 -1.28
C LYS A 89 -9.40 -2.46 -2.77
N ILE A 90 -9.74 -3.69 -3.12
CA ILE A 90 -10.00 -4.11 -4.50
C ILE A 90 -11.29 -4.91 -4.60
N TYR A 91 -11.96 -4.79 -5.75
CA TYR A 91 -13.16 -5.55 -6.04
C TYR A 91 -13.19 -5.97 -7.50
N LYS A 92 -13.74 -7.17 -7.75
CA LYS A 92 -14.00 -7.72 -9.07
C LYS A 92 -15.46 -8.14 -9.16
N TYR A 93 -16.11 -7.79 -10.27
CA TYR A 93 -17.46 -8.24 -10.61
C TYR A 93 -17.37 -9.33 -11.66
N GLU A 94 -18.10 -10.42 -11.44
CA GLU A 94 -18.15 -11.58 -12.33
C GLU A 94 -19.61 -12.01 -12.52
N LYS A 95 -20.04 -12.24 -13.76
CA LYS A 95 -21.40 -12.63 -14.11
C LYS A 95 -21.54 -14.14 -14.12
#